data_AF-A0A927TRL3-F1
#
_entry.id   AF-A0A927TRL3-F1
#
_cell.length_a   1.000
_cell.length_b   1.000
_cell.length_c   1.000
_cell.angle_alpha   90.00
_cell.angle_beta   90.00
_cell.angle_gamma   90.00
#
_symmetry.space_group_name_H-M   'P 1'
#
loop_
_entity.id
_entity.type
_entity.pdbx_description
1 polymer ?
#
loop_
_entity_poly.entity_id
_entity_poly.type
_entity_poly.pdbx_seq_one_letter_code
_entity_poly.pdbx_strand_id
1 'polypeptide(L)'
;MKDAKLCLLTLFLVMMIAYFKQENPKIAFVLKISGSVFLALTVMKRFEEFYLSYGEVFCFFRDYASYIRIFVKAMGICYLCEFVSNIAKEEGMQNLSTQVEMLGKLSVFSLGIPVLATIFQYLQRFLN
;
A
#
# COMPACT_ATOMS: atom_id res chain seq x y z
N MET A 1 11.22 -5.18 -17.95
CA MET A 1 12.25 -4.11 -17.95
C MET A 1 11.84 -2.82 -17.23
N LYS A 2 10.53 -2.50 -17.07
CA LYS A 2 10.10 -1.30 -16.32
C LYS A 2 10.36 -1.40 -14.81
N ASP A 3 10.29 -2.60 -14.23
CA ASP A 3 10.51 -2.84 -12.79
C ASP A 3 11.96 -2.63 -12.35
N ALA A 4 12.92 -3.11 -13.15
CA ALA A 4 14.33 -2.91 -12.88
C ALA A 4 14.74 -1.43 -12.91
N LYS A 5 14.16 -0.63 -13.83
CA LYS A 5 14.41 0.82 -13.91
C LYS A 5 13.91 1.55 -12.66
N LEU A 6 12.78 1.11 -12.10
CA LEU A 6 12.24 1.72 -10.90
C LEU A 6 13.11 1.43 -9.67
N CYS A 7 13.55 0.18 -9.51
CA CYS A 7 14.45 -0.18 -8.42
C CYS A 7 15.78 0.58 -8.50
N LEU A 8 16.33 0.80 -9.69
CA LEU A 8 17.56 1.60 -9.87
C LEU A 8 17.35 3.07 -9.49
N LEU A 9 16.21 3.66 -9.88
CA LEU A 9 15.87 5.04 -9.55
C LEU A 9 15.71 5.25 -8.03
N THR A 10 15.06 4.30 -7.35
CA THR A 10 14.87 4.36 -5.90
C THR A 10 16.20 4.18 -5.17
N LEU A 11 17.07 3.27 -5.62
CA LEU A 11 18.41 3.09 -5.06
C LEU A 11 19.28 4.35 -5.22
N PHE A 12 19.20 5.01 -6.38
CA PHE A 12 19.90 6.28 -6.64
C PHE A 12 19.40 7.41 -5.72
N LEU A 13 18.08 7.54 -5.56
CA LEU A 13 17.46 8.50 -4.62
C LEU A 13 17.91 8.26 -3.17
N VAL A 14 17.92 7.01 -2.72
CA VAL A 14 18.37 6.65 -1.36
C VAL A 14 19.84 6.99 -1.14
N MET A 15 20.71 6.73 -2.12
CA MET A 15 22.12 7.10 -2.05
C MET A 15 22.33 8.62 -2.00
N MET A 16 21.58 9.39 -2.79
CA MET A 16 21.60 10.87 -2.74
C MET A 16 21.17 11.41 -1.37
N ILE A 17 20.10 10.87 -0.78
CA ILE A 17 19.63 11.26 0.55
C ILE A 17 20.70 10.95 1.62
N ALA A 18 21.36 9.79 1.53
CA ALA A 18 22.42 9.40 2.48
C ALA A 18 23.65 10.31 2.41
N TYR A 19 24.05 10.72 1.20
CA TYR A 19 25.18 11.62 0.98
C TYR A 19 24.92 13.02 1.56
N PHE A 20 23.77 13.62 1.24
CA PHE A 20 23.42 14.97 1.70
C PHE A 20 23.09 15.05 3.20
N LYS A 21 22.75 13.93 3.84
CA LYS A 21 22.56 13.87 5.30
C LYS A 21 23.86 14.21 6.07
N GLN A 22 25.03 13.93 5.49
CA GLN A 22 26.32 14.26 6.12
C GLN A 22 26.70 15.73 5.97
N GLU A 23 26.41 16.36 4.83
CA GLU A 23 26.79 17.76 4.59
C GLU A 23 25.78 18.77 5.14
N ASN A 24 24.47 18.59 4.92
CA ASN A 24 23.46 19.57 5.27
C ASN A 24 22.11 18.92 5.67
N PRO A 25 21.79 18.83 6.98
CA PRO A 25 20.59 18.12 7.44
C PRO A 25 19.28 18.77 6.95
N LYS A 26 19.27 20.09 6.69
CA LYS A 26 18.10 20.80 6.16
C LYS A 26 17.76 20.40 4.71
N ILE A 27 18.78 20.20 3.87
CA ILE A 27 18.61 19.80 2.47
C ILE A 27 18.18 18.33 2.40
N ALA A 28 18.74 17.49 3.27
CA ALA A 28 18.34 16.09 3.38
C ALA A 28 16.86 15.91 3.75
N PHE A 29 16.31 16.76 4.62
CA PHE A 29 14.89 16.73 4.98
C PHE A 29 13.96 17.05 3.80
N VAL A 30 14.28 18.10 3.01
CA VAL A 30 13.50 18.46 1.81
C VAL A 30 13.60 17.36 0.73
N LEU A 31 14.77 16.76 0.56
CA LEU A 31 14.99 15.61 -0.34
C LEU A 31 14.20 14.37 0.09
N LYS A 32 14.10 14.10 1.40
CA LYS A 32 13.28 13.00 1.92
C LYS A 32 11.80 13.20 1.61
N ILE A 33 11.24 14.39 1.87
CA ILE A 33 9.82 14.67 1.63
C ILE A 33 9.52 14.60 0.13
N SER A 34 10.35 15.21 -0.71
CA SER A 34 10.16 15.15 -2.16
C SER A 34 10.33 13.73 -2.72
N GLY A 35 11.31 12.98 -2.20
CA GLY A 35 11.54 11.58 -2.55
C GLY A 35 10.39 10.67 -2.16
N SER A 36 9.82 10.84 -0.96
CA SER A 36 8.68 10.04 -0.49
C SER A 36 7.43 10.33 -1.32
N VAL A 37 7.13 11.60 -1.63
CA VAL A 37 6.01 11.96 -2.53
C VAL A 37 6.19 11.37 -3.93
N PHE A 38 7.41 11.41 -4.48
CA PHE A 38 7.70 10.84 -5.79
C PHE A 38 7.52 9.31 -5.82
N LEU A 39 7.99 8.62 -4.78
CA LEU A 39 7.78 7.19 -4.57
C LEU A 39 6.29 6.85 -4.46
N ALA A 40 5.53 7.59 -3.66
CA ALA A 40 4.09 7.40 -3.50
C ALA A 40 3.33 7.52 -4.83
N LEU A 41 3.62 8.56 -5.62
CA LEU A 41 3.01 8.76 -6.94
C LEU A 41 3.32 7.61 -7.90
N THR A 42 4.52 7.05 -7.83
CA THR A 42 4.92 5.91 -8.65
C THR A 42 4.13 4.65 -8.27
N VAL A 43 3.99 4.36 -6.97
CA VAL A 43 3.20 3.22 -6.48
C VAL A 43 1.73 3.37 -6.91
N MET A 44 1.17 4.58 -6.84
CA MET A 44 -0.21 4.86 -7.28
C MET A 44 -0.40 4.59 -8.78
N LYS A 45 0.54 5.01 -9.63
CA LYS A 45 0.50 4.71 -11.07
C LYS A 45 0.57 3.20 -11.36
N ARG A 46 1.32 2.44 -10.56
CA ARG A 46 1.35 0.97 -10.70
C ARG A 46 0.03 0.33 -10.33
N PHE A 47 -0.66 0.84 -9.30
CA PHE A 47 -1.99 0.37 -8.96
C PHE A 47 -2.99 0.60 -10.11
N GLU A 48 -2.86 1.70 -10.84
CA GLU A 48 -3.68 1.99 -12.03
C GLU A 48 -3.41 1.01 -13.19
N GLU A 49 -2.14 0.73 -13.50
CA GLU A 49 -1.75 -0.30 -14.48
C GLU A 49 -2.25 -1.70 -14.06
N PHE A 50 -2.18 -2.01 -12.76
CA PHE A 50 -2.71 -3.24 -12.19
C PHE A 50 -4.21 -3.33 -12.45
N TYR A 51 -4.99 -2.27 -12.13
CA TYR A 51 -6.44 -2.19 -12.37
C TYR A 51 -6.84 -2.33 -13.85
N LEU A 52 -6.08 -1.74 -14.78
CA LEU A 52 -6.34 -1.84 -16.23
C LEU A 52 -6.10 -3.26 -16.78
N SER A 53 -5.09 -3.97 -16.27
CA SER A 53 -4.80 -5.37 -16.68
C SER A 53 -5.89 -6.36 -16.24
N TYR A 54 -6.78 -5.98 -15.34
CA TYR A 54 -7.86 -6.83 -14.82
C TYR A 54 -9.10 -6.90 -15.72
N GLY A 55 -9.24 -6.05 -16.75
CA GLY A 55 -10.41 -6.08 -17.65
C GLY A 55 -10.68 -7.46 -18.26
N GLU A 56 -9.62 -8.23 -18.54
CA GLU A 56 -9.73 -9.57 -19.12
C GLU A 56 -9.97 -10.68 -18.08
N VAL A 57 -9.37 -10.56 -16.88
CA VAL A 57 -9.49 -11.58 -15.81
C VAL A 57 -10.88 -11.56 -15.16
N PHE A 58 -11.51 -10.39 -15.03
CA PHE A 58 -12.86 -10.26 -14.45
C PHE A 58 -13.96 -10.86 -15.32
N CYS A 59 -13.72 -11.06 -16.63
CA CYS A 59 -14.67 -11.74 -17.51
C CYS A 59 -14.85 -13.22 -17.12
N PHE A 60 -13.81 -13.87 -16.57
CA PHE A 60 -13.88 -15.27 -16.09
C PHE A 60 -14.49 -15.41 -14.68
N PHE A 61 -14.44 -14.35 -13.87
CA PHE A 61 -14.77 -14.39 -12.44
C PHE A 61 -15.91 -13.42 -12.08
N ARG A 62 -16.92 -13.28 -12.94
CA ARG A 62 -18.02 -12.32 -12.76
C ARG A 62 -18.69 -12.43 -11.38
N ASP A 63 -18.84 -13.64 -10.85
CA ASP A 63 -19.41 -13.91 -9.51
C ASP A 63 -18.44 -13.62 -8.35
N TYR A 64 -17.13 -13.65 -8.58
CA TYR A 64 -16.10 -13.38 -7.54
C TYR A 64 -15.56 -11.95 -7.55
N ALA A 65 -16.03 -11.11 -8.47
CA ALA A 65 -15.60 -9.73 -8.64
C ALA A 65 -15.71 -8.90 -7.34
N SER A 66 -16.71 -9.19 -6.51
CA SER A 66 -16.91 -8.53 -5.21
C SER A 66 -15.76 -8.85 -4.22
N TYR A 67 -15.34 -10.12 -4.14
CA TYR A 67 -14.26 -10.53 -3.24
C TYR A 67 -12.91 -9.99 -3.68
N ILE A 68 -12.62 -10.02 -4.99
CA ILE A 68 -11.39 -9.43 -5.54
C ILE A 68 -11.35 -7.92 -5.24
N ARG A 69 -12.48 -7.22 -5.34
CA ARG A 69 -12.56 -5.80 -4.97
C ARG A 69 -12.24 -5.57 -3.48
N ILE A 70 -12.77 -6.40 -2.58
CA ILE A 70 -12.46 -6.31 -1.14
C ILE A 70 -10.97 -6.56 -0.90
N PHE A 71 -10.41 -7.58 -1.55
CA PHE A 71 -8.99 -7.93 -1.45
C PHE A 71 -8.07 -6.80 -1.93
N VAL A 72 -8.34 -6.22 -3.10
CA VAL A 72 -7.57 -5.10 -3.64
C VAL A 72 -7.67 -3.86 -2.74
N LYS A 73 -8.85 -3.59 -2.16
CA LYS A 73 -9.02 -2.50 -1.18
C LYS A 73 -8.18 -2.75 0.08
N ALA A 74 -8.18 -3.96 0.61
CA ALA A 74 -7.39 -4.32 1.79
C ALA A 74 -5.87 -4.19 1.52
N MET A 75 -5.40 -4.70 0.38
CA MET A 75 -4.01 -4.56 -0.08
C MET A 75 -3.59 -3.10 -0.20
N GLY A 76 -4.44 -2.25 -0.80
CA GLY A 76 -4.16 -0.82 -0.94
C GLY A 76 -4.04 -0.11 0.41
N ILE A 77 -4.93 -0.42 1.36
CA ILE A 77 -4.87 0.14 2.72
C ILE A 77 -3.58 -0.30 3.44
N CYS A 78 -3.21 -1.58 3.37
CA CYS A 78 -1.97 -2.08 3.98
C CYS A 78 -0.75 -1.31 3.47
N TYR A 79 -0.61 -1.19 2.15
CA TYR A 79 0.52 -0.51 1.52
C TYR A 79 0.60 0.97 1.92
N LEU A 80 -0.54 1.67 1.93
CA LEU A 80 -0.59 3.08 2.33
C LEU A 80 -0.24 3.27 3.81
N CYS A 81 -0.80 2.45 4.70
CA CYS A 81 -0.49 2.53 6.13
C CYS A 81 0.98 2.20 6.42
N GLU A 82 1.54 1.20 5.74
CA GLU A 82 2.95 0.83 5.87
C GLU A 82 3.87 1.95 5.37
N PHE A 83 3.53 2.56 4.22
CA PHE A 83 4.26 3.69 3.67
C PHE A 83 4.28 4.89 4.63
N VAL A 84 3.12 5.29 5.16
CA VAL A 84 3.01 6.41 6.11
C VAL A 84 3.70 6.08 7.44
N SER A 85 3.57 4.85 7.94
CA SER A 85 4.24 4.38 9.16
C SER A 85 5.77 4.47 9.01
N ASN A 86 6.32 4.04 7.88
CA ASN A 86 7.75 4.06 7.63
C ASN A 86 8.29 5.50 7.57
N ILE A 87 7.58 6.44 6.92
CA ILE A 87 7.95 7.86 6.94
C ILE A 87 7.95 8.41 8.37
N ALA A 88 6.91 8.09 9.15
CA ALA A 88 6.83 8.55 10.54
C ALA A 88 7.98 7.98 11.41
N LYS A 89 8.37 6.72 11.20
CA LYS A 89 9.54 6.11 11.89
C LYS A 89 10.85 6.81 11.51
N GLU A 90 11.03 7.15 10.24
CA GLU A 90 12.25 7.80 9.74
C GLU A 90 12.50 9.20 10.31
N GLU A 91 11.44 9.87 10.77
CA GLU A 91 11.48 11.18 11.42
C GLU A 91 11.44 11.08 12.97
N GLY A 92 11.54 9.88 13.53
CA GLY A 92 11.54 9.64 14.97
C GLY A 92 10.14 9.70 15.63
N MET A 93 9.07 9.80 14.84
CA MET A 93 7.69 9.85 15.31
C MET A 93 7.10 8.44 15.53
N GLN A 94 7.70 7.69 16.44
CA GLN A 94 7.33 6.27 16.67
C GLN A 94 5.87 6.09 17.14
N ASN A 95 5.36 7.01 17.96
CA ASN A 95 3.98 6.96 18.45
C ASN A 95 2.95 7.11 17.31
N LEU A 96 3.16 8.08 16.41
CA LEU A 96 2.31 8.30 15.24
C LEU A 96 2.36 7.12 14.26
N SER A 97 3.57 6.60 14.01
CA SER A 97 3.74 5.38 13.20
C SER A 97 2.91 4.22 13.73
N THR A 98 2.96 3.98 15.04
CA THR A 98 2.25 2.86 15.68
C THR A 98 0.72 3.05 15.59
N GLN A 99 0.24 4.29 15.74
CA GLN A 99 -1.18 4.62 15.57
C GLN A 99 -1.65 4.37 14.13
N VAL A 100 -0.84 4.74 13.13
CA VAL A 100 -1.16 4.51 11.72
C VAL A 100 -1.23 3.02 11.40
N GLU A 101 -0.29 2.21 11.91
CA GLU A 101 -0.33 0.75 11.73
C GLU A 101 -1.58 0.13 12.38
N MET A 102 -1.95 0.59 13.58
CA MET A 102 -3.14 0.11 14.26
C MET A 102 -4.42 0.44 13.47
N LEU A 103 -4.51 1.67 12.95
CA LEU A 103 -5.63 2.09 12.10
C LEU A 103 -5.72 1.26 10.81
N GLY A 104 -4.58 0.95 10.19
CA GLY A 104 -4.53 0.09 9.01
C GLY A 104 -5.06 -1.31 9.30
N LYS A 105 -4.63 -1.93 10.41
CA LYS A 105 -5.11 -3.26 10.84
C LYS A 105 -6.61 -3.26 11.10
N LEU A 106 -7.14 -2.23 11.79
CA LEU A 106 -8.58 -2.10 12.04
C LEU A 106 -9.38 -1.90 10.75
N SER A 107 -8.84 -1.15 9.80
CA SER A 107 -9.47 -0.90 8.50
C SER A 107 -9.53 -2.18 7.65
N VAL A 108 -8.49 -3.00 7.68
CA VAL A 108 -8.49 -4.31 7.00
C VAL A 108 -9.45 -5.28 7.70
N PHE A 109 -9.49 -5.26 9.03
CA PHE A 109 -10.44 -6.08 9.79
C PHE A 109 -11.90 -5.76 9.45
N SER A 110 -12.26 -4.49 9.33
CA SER A 110 -13.62 -4.08 8.98
C SER A 110 -14.04 -4.55 7.57
N LEU A 111 -13.09 -4.64 6.63
CA LEU A 111 -13.30 -5.24 5.31
C LEU A 111 -13.50 -6.76 5.36
N GLY A 112 -13.00 -7.43 6.41
CA GLY A 112 -13.16 -8.88 6.61
C GLY A 112 -14.54 -9.28 7.13
N ILE A 113 -15.23 -8.41 7.88
CA ILE A 113 -16.58 -8.65 8.41
C ILE A 113 -17.59 -9.11 7.34
N PRO A 114 -17.77 -8.41 6.20
CA PRO A 114 -18.72 -8.85 5.17
C PRO A 114 -18.34 -10.19 4.53
N VAL A 115 -17.05 -10.48 4.42
CA VAL A 115 -16.56 -11.77 3.90
C VAL A 115 -16.95 -12.89 4.86
N LEU A 116 -16.73 -12.69 6.16
CA LEU A 116 -17.09 -13.65 7.20
C LEU A 116 -18.60 -13.91 7.24
N ALA A 117 -19.42 -12.85 7.16
CA ALA A 117 -20.88 -12.96 7.12
C ALA A 117 -21.35 -13.82 5.94
N THR A 118 -20.70 -13.68 4.78
CA THR A 118 -21.03 -14.46 3.60
C THR A 118 -20.71 -15.95 3.79
N ILE A 119 -19.59 -16.27 4.44
CA ILE A 119 -19.23 -17.66 4.76
C ILE A 119 -20.27 -18.28 5.70
N PHE A 120 -20.72 -17.56 6.74
CA PHE A 120 -21.76 -18.04 7.65
C PHE A 120 -23.09 -18.33 6.92
N GLN A 121 -23.49 -17.48 5.97
CA GLN A 121 -24.69 -17.72 5.17
C GLN A 121 -24.58 -19.00 4.32
N TYR A 122 -23.42 -19.26 3.71
CA TYR A 122 -23.20 -20.49 2.97
C TYR A 122 -23.25 -21.73 3.87
N LEU A 123 -22.69 -21.66 5.08
CA LEU A 123 -22.77 -22.75 6.07
C LEU A 123 -24.21 -23.04 6.48
N GLN A 124 -25.01 -22.01 6.79
CA GLN A 124 -26.43 -22.17 7.13
C GLN A 124 -27.22 -22.81 5.99
N ARG A 125 -26.93 -22.44 4.74
CA ARG A 125 -27.58 -23.00 3.56
C ARG A 125 -27.16 -24.44 3.26
N PHE A 126 -26.00 -24.87 3.75
CA PHE A 126 -25.52 -26.24 3.60
C PHE A 126 -26.06 -27.17 4.71
N LEU A 127 -26.30 -26.61 5.90
CA LEU A 127 -26.83 -27.31 7.07
C LEU A 127 -28.36 -27.50 7.05
N ASN A 128 -29.08 -26.76 6.20
CA ASN A 128 -30.54 -26.72 6.11
C ASN A 128 -31.01 -27.25 4.75
#